data_AF-A0A7C3PWJ2-F1
#
_entry.id   AF-A0A7C3PWJ2-F1
#
_cell.length_a   1.000
_cell.length_b   1.000
_cell.length_c   1.000
_cell.angle_alpha   90.00
_cell.angle_beta   90.00
_cell.angle_gamma   90.00
#
_symmetry.space_group_name_H-M   'P 1'
#
loop_
_entity.id
_entity.type
_entity.pdbx_description
1 polymer ?
#
loop_
_entity_poly.entity_id
_entity_poly.type
_entity_poly.pdbx_seq_one_letter_code
_entity_poly.pdbx_strand_id
1 'polypeptide(L)'
;MIRLLDRLVYRELFGPWVFGVAMFTTVLMAGTYLFRLTNYLIDGIPLATILHLTLLYIPGLLAKTFAMSSLLASLLAFARLSNDSEVIAMQAAGVSMLRAMTPVAVFGFGVSALTFAFGEFIVP
;
A
#
# COMPACT_ATOMS: atom_id res chain seq x y z
N MET A 1 18.36 -22.06 3.21
CA MET A 1 18.68 -20.61 3.31
C MET A 1 17.70 -19.71 2.55
N ILE A 2 17.26 -20.09 1.34
CA ILE A 2 16.40 -19.28 0.45
C ILE A 2 15.10 -18.80 1.13
N ARG A 3 14.40 -19.69 1.83
CA ARG A 3 13.10 -19.38 2.47
C ARG A 3 13.18 -18.37 3.62
N LEU A 4 14.34 -18.22 4.27
CA LEU A 4 14.46 -17.34 5.43
C LEU A 4 14.58 -15.88 5.01
N LEU A 5 15.39 -15.62 3.96
CA LEU A 5 15.56 -14.29 3.40
C LEU A 5 14.26 -13.76 2.80
N ASP A 6 13.60 -14.60 1.98
CA ASP A 6 12.33 -14.23 1.36
C ASP A 6 11.28 -13.91 2.42
N ARG A 7 11.18 -14.74 3.46
CA ARG A 7 10.25 -14.53 4.59
C ARG A 7 10.53 -13.23 5.33
N LEU A 8 11.80 -12.87 5.50
CA LEU A 8 12.20 -11.64 6.15
C LEU A 8 11.79 -10.43 5.30
N VAL A 9 12.11 -10.44 4.00
CA VAL A 9 11.73 -9.36 3.09
C VAL A 9 10.21 -9.20 3.01
N TYR A 10 9.44 -10.29 2.93
CA TYR A 10 7.97 -10.21 2.92
C TYR A 10 7.40 -9.66 4.22
N ARG A 11 7.96 -10.02 5.39
CA ARG A 11 7.52 -9.49 6.67
C ARG A 11 7.77 -7.99 6.77
N GLU A 12 8.92 -7.55 6.26
CA GLU A 12 9.33 -6.15 6.31
C GLU A 12 8.63 -5.30 5.25
N LEU A 13 8.14 -5.90 4.16
CA LEU A 13 7.27 -5.24 3.17
C LEU A 13 5.82 -5.12 3.66
N PHE A 14 5.25 -6.20 4.20
CA PHE A 14 3.81 -6.28 4.44
C PHE A 14 3.33 -5.26 5.48
N GLY A 15 4.08 -5.07 6.57
CA GLY A 15 3.74 -4.09 7.60
C GLY A 15 3.65 -2.65 7.06
N PRO A 16 4.73 -2.12 6.46
CA PRO A 16 4.73 -0.82 5.80
C PRO A 16 3.71 -0.68 4.66
N TRP A 17 3.42 -1.76 3.92
CA TRP A 17 2.40 -1.72 2.87
C TRP A 17 1.01 -1.48 3.44
N VAL A 18 0.58 -2.26 4.44
CA VAL A 18 -0.73 -2.08 5.09
C VAL A 18 -0.82 -0.70 5.73
N PHE A 19 0.24 -0.27 6.42
CA PHE A 19 0.31 1.07 6.99
C PHE A 19 0.19 2.16 5.91
N GLY A 20 0.92 2.01 4.80
CA GLY A 20 0.87 2.94 3.67
C GLY A 20 -0.53 3.02 3.05
N VAL A 21 -1.22 1.89 2.89
CA VAL A 21 -2.61 1.87 2.39
C VAL A 21 -3.51 2.67 3.31
N ALA A 22 -3.47 2.41 4.62
CA ALA A 22 -4.32 3.11 5.59
C ALA A 22 -4.00 4.62 5.64
N MET A 23 -2.71 4.97 5.67
CA MET A 23 -2.23 6.35 5.70
C MET A 23 -2.66 7.10 4.44
N PHE A 24 -2.31 6.62 3.26
CA PHE A 24 -2.65 7.30 2.00
C PHE A 24 -4.16 7.38 1.78
N THR A 25 -4.91 6.34 2.15
CA THR A 25 -6.38 6.35 2.00
C THR A 25 -7.00 7.42 2.90
N THR A 26 -6.55 7.53 4.15
CA THR A 26 -7.03 8.56 5.08
C THR A 26 -6.68 9.97 4.59
N VAL A 27 -5.42 10.17 4.19
CA VAL A 27 -4.93 11.47 3.71
C VAL A 27 -5.66 11.91 2.43
N LEU A 28 -5.85 11.01 1.47
CA LEU A 28 -6.58 11.32 0.23
C LEU A 28 -8.07 11.54 0.48
N MET A 29 -8.69 10.76 1.38
CA MET A 29 -10.09 10.97 1.75
C MET A 29 -10.29 12.37 2.35
N ALA A 30 -9.44 12.75 3.30
CA ALA A 30 -9.47 14.07 3.93
C ALA A 30 -9.13 15.20 2.93
N GLY A 31 -8.11 15.01 2.08
CA GLY A 31 -7.66 16.05 1.15
C GLY A 31 -8.63 16.30 0.00
N THR A 32 -9.32 15.26 -0.50
CA THR A 32 -10.11 15.36 -1.73
C THR A 32 -11.61 15.45 -1.47
N TYR A 33 -12.12 14.76 -0.44
CA TYR A 33 -13.56 14.59 -0.24
C TYR A 33 -14.12 15.38 0.94
N LEU A 34 -13.30 15.79 1.91
CA LEU A 34 -13.78 16.50 3.11
C LEU A 34 -14.60 17.75 2.75
N PHE A 35 -14.07 18.62 1.88
CA PHE A 35 -14.79 19.81 1.42
C PHE A 35 -16.11 19.48 0.71
N ARG A 36 -16.13 18.41 -0.09
CA ARG A 36 -17.34 17.98 -0.80
C ARG A 36 -18.40 17.44 0.17
N LEU A 37 -17.98 16.68 1.18
CA LEU A 37 -18.86 16.16 2.23
C LEU A 37 -19.42 17.28 3.11
N THR A 38 -18.62 18.30 3.43
CA THR A 38 -19.09 19.48 4.16
C THR A 38 -20.13 20.25 3.36
N ASN A 39 -19.93 20.42 2.04
CA ASN A 39 -20.93 21.07 1.18
C ASN A 39 -22.25 20.27 1.15
N TYR A 40 -22.19 18.94 1.05
CA TYR A 40 -23.39 18.10 1.12
C TYR A 40 -24.13 18.23 2.47
N LEU A 41 -23.41 18.45 3.55
CA LEU A 41 -24.00 18.71 4.86
C LEU A 41 -24.73 20.06 4.89
N ILE A 42 -24.16 21.09 4.27
CA ILE A 42 -24.74 22.44 4.18
C ILE A 42 -25.97 22.44 3.27
N ASP A 43 -25.95 21.67 2.18
CA ASP A 43 -27.07 21.51 1.23
C ASP A 43 -28.25 20.69 1.81
N GLY A 44 -28.16 20.24 3.07
CA GLY A 44 -29.24 19.54 3.76
C GLY A 44 -29.41 18.07 3.37
N ILE A 45 -28.39 17.45 2.77
CA ILE A 45 -28.44 16.03 2.38
C ILE A 45 -28.43 15.15 3.66
N PRO A 46 -29.29 14.12 3.75
CA PRO A 46 -29.30 13.20 4.88
C PRO A 46 -27.93 12.58 5.15
N LEU A 47 -27.51 12.56 6.42
CA LEU A 47 -26.22 12.02 6.86
C LEU A 47 -26.03 10.55 6.45
N ALA A 48 -27.13 9.78 6.37
CA ALA A 48 -27.13 8.41 5.87
C ALA A 48 -26.66 8.31 4.41
N THR A 49 -27.09 9.24 3.54
CA THR A 49 -26.67 9.30 2.14
C THR A 49 -25.20 9.68 2.03
N ILE A 50 -24.73 10.60 2.87
CA ILE A 50 -23.33 11.04 2.90
C ILE A 50 -22.40 9.89 3.33
N LEU A 51 -22.82 9.09 4.32
CA LEU A 51 -22.12 7.87 4.74
C LEU A 51 -22.09 6.81 3.63
N HIS A 52 -23.19 6.63 2.91
CA HIS A 52 -23.26 5.70 1.79
C HIS A 52 -22.32 6.12 0.65
N LEU A 53 -22.27 7.42 0.34
CA LEU A 53 -21.36 7.96 -0.67
C LEU A 53 -19.90 7.83 -0.25
N THR A 54 -19.57 8.08 1.03
CA THR A 54 -18.20 7.87 1.52
C THR A 54 -17.80 6.40 1.40
N LEU A 55 -18.69 5.46 1.71
CA LEU A 55 -18.42 4.04 1.51
C LEU A 55 -18.17 3.70 0.03
N LEU A 56 -18.91 4.30 -0.90
CA LEU A 56 -18.70 4.11 -2.34
C LEU A 56 -17.35 4.68 -2.84
N TYR A 57 -16.84 5.76 -2.22
CA TYR A 57 -15.55 6.33 -2.61
C TYR A 57 -14.35 5.53 -2.13
N ILE A 58 -14.48 4.79 -1.01
CA ILE A 58 -13.36 4.03 -0.41
C ILE A 58 -12.73 3.01 -1.38
N PRO A 59 -13.49 2.15 -2.10
CA PRO A 59 -12.91 1.20 -3.04
C PRO A 59 -12.07 1.85 -4.15
N GLY A 60 -12.58 2.94 -4.73
CA GLY A 60 -11.87 3.68 -5.78
C GLY A 60 -10.60 4.38 -5.27
N LEU A 61 -10.61 4.84 -4.00
CA LEU A 61 -9.42 5.35 -3.33
C LEU A 61 -8.40 4.24 -3.06
N LEU A 62 -8.84 3.11 -2.52
CA LEU A 62 -7.98 1.96 -2.18
C LEU A 62 -7.20 1.44 -3.40
N ALA A 63 -7.87 1.32 -4.55
CA ALA A 63 -7.21 0.88 -5.78
C ALA A 63 -6.01 1.79 -6.15
N LYS A 64 -6.14 3.11 -5.95
CA LYS A 64 -5.06 4.08 -6.19
C LYS A 64 -3.98 4.01 -5.11
N THR A 65 -4.38 3.82 -3.85
CA THR A 65 -3.43 3.84 -2.72
C THR A 65 -2.57 2.58 -2.64
N PHE A 66 -3.00 1.45 -3.23
CA PHE A 66 -2.19 0.22 -3.30
C PHE A 66 -0.87 0.40 -4.06
N ALA A 67 -0.87 1.13 -5.17
CA ALA A 67 0.35 1.41 -5.91
C ALA A 67 1.27 2.36 -5.11
N MET A 68 0.70 3.42 -4.53
CA MET A 68 1.46 4.38 -3.71
C MET A 68 2.08 3.71 -2.46
N SER A 69 1.31 2.85 -1.80
CA SER A 69 1.76 2.12 -0.61
C SER A 69 2.83 1.07 -0.94
N SER A 70 2.78 0.45 -2.13
CA SER A 70 3.83 -0.49 -2.57
C SER A 70 5.20 0.18 -2.68
N LEU A 71 5.24 1.41 -3.20
CA LEU A 71 6.46 2.19 -3.30
C LEU A 71 6.99 2.55 -1.91
N LEU A 72 6.12 3.07 -1.04
CA LEU A 72 6.48 3.38 0.35
C LEU A 72 7.00 2.14 1.09
N ALA A 73 6.33 1.00 0.93
CA ALA A 73 6.67 -0.24 1.58
C ALA A 73 8.04 -0.76 1.15
N SER A 74 8.32 -0.76 -0.15
CA SER A 74 9.62 -1.16 -0.68
C SER A 74 10.74 -0.27 -0.13
N LEU A 75 10.50 1.05 -0.08
CA LEU A 75 11.48 2.02 0.39
C LEU A 75 11.76 1.86 1.88
N LEU A 76 10.72 1.72 2.71
CA LEU A 76 10.86 1.50 4.15
C LEU A 76 11.47 0.14 4.50
N ALA A 77 11.10 -0.92 3.76
CA ALA A 77 11.69 -2.24 3.94
C ALA A 77 13.19 -2.20 3.67
N PHE A 78 13.63 -1.68 2.53
CA PHE A 78 15.06 -1.56 2.22
C PHE A 78 15.78 -0.59 3.13
N ALA A 79 15.15 0.51 3.55
CA ALA A 79 15.73 1.44 4.52
C ALA A 79 16.02 0.74 5.86
N ARG A 80 15.10 -0.10 6.36
CA ARG A 80 15.31 -0.90 7.57
C ARG A 80 16.43 -1.93 7.41
N LEU A 81 16.36 -2.74 6.35
CA LEU A 81 17.40 -3.74 6.06
C LEU A 81 18.80 -3.11 5.92
N SER A 82 18.87 -1.89 5.38
CA SER A 82 20.13 -1.15 5.25
C SER A 82 20.61 -0.58 6.58
N ASN A 83 19.70 -0.12 7.45
CA ASN A 83 20.04 0.44 8.76
C ASN A 83 20.53 -0.65 9.71
N ASP A 84 19.89 -1.82 9.69
CA ASP A 84 20.30 -2.99 10.48
C ASP A 84 21.52 -3.71 9.90
N SER A 85 22.17 -3.14 8.87
CA SER A 85 23.31 -3.71 8.14
C SER A 85 23.05 -5.10 7.53
N GLU A 86 21.79 -5.53 7.43
CA GLU A 86 21.41 -6.81 6.83
C GLU A 86 21.71 -6.84 5.33
N VAL A 87 21.58 -5.69 4.64
CA VAL A 87 21.99 -5.56 3.23
C VAL A 87 23.49 -5.82 3.05
N ILE A 88 24.31 -5.31 3.97
CA ILE A 88 25.76 -5.49 3.94
C ILE A 88 26.12 -6.95 4.29
N ALA A 89 25.45 -7.53 5.29
CA ALA A 89 25.63 -8.93 5.66
C ALA A 89 25.26 -9.90 4.52
N MET A 90 24.17 -9.61 3.79
CA MET A 90 23.79 -10.36 2.58
C MET A 90 24.88 -10.31 1.51
N GLN A 91 25.42 -9.12 1.23
CA GLN A 91 26.49 -8.96 0.24
C GLN A 91 27.78 -9.65 0.68
N ALA A 92 28.15 -9.56 1.97
CA ALA A 92 29.30 -10.24 2.54
C ALA A 92 29.17 -11.78 2.49
N ALA A 93 27.94 -12.30 2.59
CA ALA A 93 27.63 -13.72 2.39
C ALA A 93 27.59 -14.16 0.92
N GLY A 94 27.92 -13.27 -0.03
CA GLY A 94 27.92 -13.54 -1.47
C GLY A 94 26.53 -13.52 -2.11
N VAL A 95 25.50 -13.01 -1.42
CA VAL A 95 24.15 -12.88 -1.99
C VAL A 95 24.06 -11.57 -2.77
N SER A 96 23.79 -11.66 -4.07
CA SER A 96 23.59 -10.50 -4.94
C SER A 96 22.37 -9.66 -4.51
N MET A 97 22.48 -8.34 -4.53
CA MET A 97 21.37 -7.42 -4.23
C MET A 97 20.14 -7.65 -5.14
N LEU A 98 20.36 -8.00 -6.41
CA LEU A 98 19.30 -8.33 -7.36
C LEU A 98 18.39 -9.48 -6.88
N ARG A 99 18.92 -10.38 -6.06
CA ARG A 99 18.15 -11.48 -5.47
C ARG A 99 17.22 -11.02 -4.35
N ALA A 100 17.62 -10.00 -3.58
CA ALA A 100 16.75 -9.39 -2.57
C ALA A 100 15.62 -8.58 -3.22
N MET A 101 15.82 -8.10 -4.46
CA MET A 101 14.77 -7.41 -5.23
C MET A 101 13.73 -8.37 -5.82
N THR A 102 14.05 -9.66 -6.00
CA THR A 102 13.12 -10.65 -6.56
C THR A 102 11.83 -10.82 -5.72
N PRO A 103 11.88 -11.02 -4.39
CA PRO A 103 10.65 -11.10 -3.57
C PRO A 103 9.84 -9.79 -3.58
N VAL A 104 10.51 -8.63 -3.69
CA VAL A 104 9.84 -7.32 -3.82
C VAL A 104 9.10 -7.22 -5.15
N ALA A 105 9.70 -7.69 -6.24
CA ALA A 105 9.06 -7.72 -7.55
C ALA A 105 7.84 -8.67 -7.57
N VAL A 106 7.95 -9.85 -6.96
CA VAL A 106 6.84 -10.79 -6.81
C VAL A 106 5.71 -10.17 -5.98
N PHE A 107 6.05 -9.48 -4.88
CA PHE A 107 5.07 -8.73 -4.09
C PHE A 107 4.37 -7.64 -4.92
N GLY A 108 5.13 -6.85 -5.68
CA GLY A 108 4.59 -5.81 -6.57
C GLY A 108 3.65 -6.37 -7.65
N PHE A 109 4.00 -7.50 -8.26
CA PHE A 109 3.12 -8.21 -9.18
C PHE A 109 1.82 -8.67 -8.50
N GLY A 110 1.91 -9.20 -7.28
CA GLY A 110 0.74 -9.58 -6.49
C GLY A 110 -0.17 -8.38 -6.17
N VAL A 111 0.42 -7.25 -5.77
CA VAL A 111 -0.33 -6.01 -5.53
C VAL A 111 -0.96 -5.49 -6.82
N SER A 112 -0.26 -5.54 -7.96
CA SER A 112 -0.81 -5.12 -9.26
C SER A 112 -2.00 -5.97 -9.68
N ALA A 113 -1.93 -7.30 -9.52
CA ALA A 113 -3.06 -8.19 -9.79
C ALA A 113 -4.25 -7.90 -8.85
N LEU A 114 -3.97 -7.62 -7.58
CA LEU A 114 -4.98 -7.24 -6.60
C LEU A 114 -5.64 -5.90 -6.95
N THR A 115 -4.87 -4.89 -7.38
CA THR A 115 -5.39 -3.60 -7.86
C THR A 115 -6.26 -3.79 -9.09
N PHE A 116 -5.85 -4.63 -10.04
CA PHE A 116 -6.64 -4.93 -11.24
C PHE A 116 -7.98 -5.58 -10.85
N ALA A 117 -7.97 -6.58 -9.98
CA ALA A 117 -9.19 -7.23 -9.49
C ALA A 117 -10.11 -6.25 -8.72
N PHE A 118 -9.56 -5.38 -7.87
CA PHE A 118 -10.34 -4.35 -7.19
C PHE A 118 -10.98 -3.37 -8.17
N GLY A 119 -10.24 -2.94 -9.20
CA GLY A 119 -10.73 -2.05 -10.24
C GLY A 119 -11.82 -2.67 -11.11
N GLU A 120 -11.73 -3.96 -11.42
CA GLU A 120 -12.70 -4.65 -12.31
C GLU A 120 -13.91 -5.26 -11.61
N PHE A 121 -13.83 -5.61 -10.32
CA PHE A 121 -14.95 -6.29 -9.63
C PHE A 121 -15.66 -5.44 -8.58
N ILE A 122 -14.98 -4.46 -7.99
CA ILE A 122 -15.49 -3.72 -6.82
C ILE A 122 -15.83 -2.26 -7.17
N VAL A 123 -15.14 -1.69 -8.16
CA VAL A 123 -15.40 -0.33 -8.66
C VAL A 123 -16.48 -0.23 -9.76
N PRO A 124 -16.81 -1.25 -10.58
CA PRO A 124 -17.88 -1.12 -11.59
C PRO A 124 -19.27 -0.89 -11.00
#